data_AF-A0A142J7Z9-F1
#
_entry.id   AF-A0A142J7Z9-F1
#
_cell.length_a   1.000
_cell.length_b   1.000
_cell.length_c   1.000
_cell.angle_alpha   90.00
_cell.angle_beta   90.00
_cell.angle_gamma   90.00
#
_symmetry.space_group_name_H-M   'P 1'
#
loop_
_entity.id
_entity.type
_entity.pdbx_description
1 polymer ?
#
loop_
_entity_poly.entity_id
_entity_poly.type
_entity_poly.pdbx_seq_one_letter_code
_entity_poly.pdbx_strand_id
1 'polypeptide(L)'
;RHRALKPQCPFVLNPISGNVSLVSSPSGPSSSSYLDYRNESVRLASFDNWPVPEIVSPQALAKSGFYSLKNGDDTKCAYCNGVVRAWEPNDIPDVEHNRYFPTCPFVTSTIIPRLRETRNSHQESSNTFKNVNIIKNSVDGNLDELGVQKHNGPKRTDYGTVESRLRSFSSWSPQLIQTPDLLAQAGFYYEGIGDQVRCFHCDGGLRHWDPDD
;
A
#
# COMPACT_ATOMS: atom_id res chain seq x y z
N ARG A 1 -11.90 23.04 -11.52
CA ARG A 1 -12.96 23.12 -10.49
C ARG A 1 -12.51 22.91 -9.02
N HIS A 2 -11.65 21.93 -8.70
CA HIS A 2 -11.23 21.61 -7.31
C HIS A 2 -10.74 22.83 -6.50
N ARG A 3 -9.78 23.60 -7.06
CA ARG A 3 -9.20 24.79 -6.41
C ARG A 3 -10.24 25.87 -6.11
N ALA A 4 -11.24 26.04 -6.97
CA ALA A 4 -12.30 27.05 -6.79
C ALA A 4 -13.29 26.66 -5.68
N LEU A 5 -13.69 25.38 -5.61
CA LEU A 5 -14.72 24.92 -4.68
C LEU A 5 -14.15 24.51 -3.30
N LYS A 6 -12.87 24.12 -3.24
CA LYS A 6 -12.16 23.73 -2.01
C LYS A 6 -10.76 24.35 -1.97
N PRO A 7 -10.65 25.69 -1.89
CA PRO A 7 -9.35 26.38 -1.89
C PRO A 7 -8.48 26.02 -0.68
N GLN A 8 -9.09 25.61 0.44
CA GLN A 8 -8.41 25.21 1.67
C GLN A 8 -8.06 23.71 1.72
N CYS A 9 -8.27 22.97 0.64
CA CYS A 9 -7.85 21.58 0.58
C CYS A 9 -6.32 21.50 0.66
N PRO A 10 -5.72 20.76 1.62
CA PRO A 10 -4.26 20.68 1.73
C PRO A 10 -3.59 20.13 0.46
N PHE A 11 -4.26 19.26 -0.28
CA PHE A 11 -3.79 18.79 -1.59
C PHE A 11 -3.79 19.89 -2.67
N VAL A 12 -4.75 20.83 -2.61
CA VAL A 12 -4.78 22.00 -3.52
C VAL A 12 -3.68 23.00 -3.18
N LEU A 13 -3.39 23.16 -1.89
CA LEU A 13 -2.35 24.05 -1.38
C LEU A 13 -0.94 23.48 -1.61
N ASN A 14 -0.76 22.16 -1.51
CA ASN A 14 0.51 21.48 -1.77
C ASN A 14 0.30 20.16 -2.54
N PRO A 15 0.29 20.21 -3.90
CA PRO A 15 0.00 19.03 -4.74
C PRO A 15 1.08 17.94 -4.69
N ILE A 16 2.31 18.30 -4.30
CA ILE A 16 3.47 17.38 -4.30
C ILE A 16 3.32 16.32 -3.18
N SER A 17 2.61 16.64 -2.09
CA SER A 17 2.42 15.73 -0.95
C SER A 17 1.46 14.56 -1.23
N GLY A 18 0.83 14.46 -2.40
CA GLY A 18 -0.21 13.45 -2.69
C GLY A 18 -0.05 12.65 -3.99
N ASN A 19 0.92 12.99 -4.82
CA ASN A 19 1.19 12.32 -6.09
C ASN A 19 2.54 11.62 -6.04
N VAL A 20 2.64 10.56 -5.24
CA VAL A 20 3.81 9.69 -5.27
C VAL A 20 3.74 8.86 -6.56
N SER A 21 4.51 9.26 -7.58
CA SER A 21 4.64 8.52 -8.83
C SER A 21 5.39 7.21 -8.59
N LEU A 22 4.82 6.09 -9.01
CA LEU A 22 5.59 4.87 -9.23
C LEU A 22 6.42 5.06 -10.50
N VAL A 23 7.73 4.90 -10.36
CA VAL A 23 8.69 4.87 -11.47
C VAL A 23 8.15 4.00 -12.62
N SER A 24 8.08 4.59 -13.81
CA SER A 24 7.59 3.96 -15.02
C SER A 24 8.51 2.82 -15.45
N SER A 25 7.95 1.69 -15.88
CA SER A 25 8.65 0.69 -16.69
C SER A 25 7.67 0.05 -17.68
N PRO A 26 8.16 -0.39 -18.84
CA PRO A 26 7.45 -0.28 -20.11
C PRO A 26 6.40 -1.37 -20.33
N SER A 27 5.39 -1.00 -21.10
CA SER A 27 4.30 -1.82 -21.63
C SER A 27 4.81 -3.00 -22.48
N GLY A 28 4.53 -4.23 -22.04
CA GLY A 28 4.58 -5.45 -22.84
C GLY A 28 3.17 -6.04 -23.02
N PRO A 29 2.90 -6.78 -24.12
CA PRO A 29 1.55 -7.11 -24.56
C PRO A 29 0.90 -8.23 -23.75
N SER A 30 -0.42 -8.11 -23.63
CA SER A 30 -1.38 -9.01 -22.98
C SER A 30 -1.33 -10.45 -23.50
N SER A 31 -1.29 -11.43 -22.60
CA SER A 31 -2.15 -12.63 -22.58
C SER A 31 -1.62 -13.61 -21.53
N SER A 32 -2.24 -13.61 -20.35
CA SER A 32 -2.21 -14.74 -19.41
C SER A 32 -3.39 -14.53 -18.50
N SER A 33 -4.19 -15.57 -18.28
CA SER A 33 -5.24 -15.61 -17.27
C SER A 33 -4.69 -14.98 -15.97
N TYR A 34 -5.20 -13.82 -15.58
CA TYR A 34 -4.70 -13.10 -14.43
C TYR A 34 -5.06 -13.90 -13.17
N LEU A 35 -4.18 -14.82 -12.77
CA LEU A 35 -4.36 -15.61 -11.58
C LEU A 35 -4.40 -14.65 -10.40
N ASP A 36 -5.48 -14.70 -9.61
CA ASP A 36 -5.61 -13.83 -8.44
C ASP A 36 -4.70 -14.32 -7.31
N TYR A 37 -3.47 -13.80 -7.29
CA TYR A 37 -2.50 -14.10 -6.27
C TYR A 37 -2.84 -13.52 -4.88
N ARG A 38 -3.98 -12.81 -4.71
CA ARG A 38 -4.48 -12.52 -3.35
C ARG A 38 -4.92 -13.78 -2.63
N ASN A 39 -5.31 -14.83 -3.36
CA ASN A 39 -5.62 -16.13 -2.80
C ASN A 39 -4.33 -16.92 -2.46
N GLU A 40 -4.18 -17.33 -1.21
CA GLU A 40 -3.02 -18.10 -0.74
C GLU A 40 -2.87 -19.44 -1.47
N SER A 41 -3.96 -20.14 -1.80
CA SER A 41 -3.88 -21.41 -2.51
C SER A 41 -3.35 -21.24 -3.93
N VAL A 42 -3.70 -20.13 -4.60
CA VAL A 42 -3.17 -19.76 -5.92
C VAL A 42 -1.69 -19.42 -5.84
N ARG A 43 -1.27 -18.70 -4.79
CA ARG A 43 0.16 -18.45 -4.52
C ARG A 43 0.90 -19.76 -4.27
N LEU A 44 0.35 -20.66 -3.48
CA LEU A 44 0.97 -21.95 -3.20
C LEU A 44 1.12 -22.80 -4.47
N ALA A 45 0.08 -22.86 -5.30
CA ALA A 45 0.12 -23.57 -6.58
C ALA A 45 1.21 -23.02 -7.54
N SER A 46 1.55 -21.74 -7.42
CA SER A 46 2.64 -21.15 -8.21
C SER A 46 4.01 -21.74 -7.92
N PHE A 47 4.21 -22.40 -6.77
CA PHE A 47 5.47 -23.01 -6.39
C PHE A 47 5.63 -24.45 -6.90
N ASP A 48 4.80 -24.89 -7.85
CA ASP A 48 5.06 -26.12 -8.58
C ASP A 48 6.49 -26.16 -9.14
N ASN A 49 7.23 -27.23 -8.89
CA ASN A 49 8.67 -27.36 -9.22
C ASN A 49 9.59 -26.29 -8.60
N TRP A 50 9.30 -25.83 -7.37
CA TRP A 50 10.19 -24.91 -6.64
C TRP A 50 11.60 -25.50 -6.43
N PRO A 51 12.69 -24.77 -6.77
CA PRO A 51 14.03 -25.35 -6.85
C PRO A 51 14.74 -25.51 -5.51
N VAL A 52 14.32 -24.77 -4.46
CA VAL A 52 15.03 -24.73 -3.16
C VAL A 52 14.11 -25.00 -1.95
N PRO A 53 13.31 -26.09 -1.95
CA PRO A 53 12.33 -26.36 -0.90
C PRO A 53 12.96 -26.66 0.47
N GLU A 54 14.23 -27.11 0.49
CA GLU A 54 14.97 -27.35 1.74
C GLU A 54 15.51 -26.07 2.38
N ILE A 55 15.69 -25.00 1.59
CA ILE A 55 16.15 -23.69 2.07
C ILE A 55 14.97 -22.90 2.62
N VAL A 56 13.89 -22.83 1.84
CA VAL A 56 12.66 -22.14 2.22
C VAL A 56 11.46 -22.87 1.64
N SER A 57 10.48 -23.17 2.49
CA SER A 57 9.32 -23.95 2.07
C SER A 57 8.32 -23.11 1.26
N PRO A 58 7.73 -23.67 0.19
CA PRO A 58 6.64 -23.04 -0.56
C PRO A 58 5.47 -22.56 0.31
N GLN A 59 5.12 -23.33 1.35
CA GLN A 59 4.06 -23.01 2.29
C GLN A 59 4.37 -21.74 3.09
N ALA A 60 5.61 -21.60 3.57
CA ALA A 60 6.02 -20.40 4.30
C ALA A 60 6.02 -19.16 3.39
N LEU A 61 6.47 -19.30 2.13
CA LEU A 61 6.44 -18.23 1.13
C LEU A 61 5.01 -17.79 0.80
N ALA A 62 4.14 -18.74 0.46
CA ALA A 62 2.74 -18.46 0.13
C ALA A 62 1.98 -17.80 1.30
N LYS A 63 2.18 -18.32 2.52
CA LYS A 63 1.62 -17.75 3.75
C LYS A 63 2.13 -16.34 4.04
N SER A 64 3.37 -16.04 3.64
CA SER A 64 3.98 -14.70 3.78
C SER A 64 3.64 -13.75 2.63
N GLY A 65 2.75 -14.18 1.72
CA GLY A 65 2.20 -13.34 0.66
C GLY A 65 2.93 -13.43 -0.68
N PHE A 66 3.89 -14.35 -0.83
CA PHE A 66 4.71 -14.51 -2.02
C PHE A 66 4.18 -15.58 -2.98
N TYR A 67 4.40 -15.38 -4.27
CA TYR A 67 4.25 -16.39 -5.33
C TYR A 67 5.54 -16.48 -6.16
N SER A 68 5.78 -17.63 -6.80
CA SER A 68 6.97 -17.85 -7.62
C SER A 68 6.84 -17.14 -8.98
N LEU A 69 7.95 -16.55 -9.45
CA LEU A 69 8.07 -16.02 -10.80
C LEU A 69 8.53 -17.06 -11.83
N LYS A 70 8.72 -18.32 -11.41
CA LYS A 70 9.25 -19.42 -12.24
C LYS A 70 10.64 -19.15 -12.84
N ASN A 71 11.40 -18.26 -12.22
CA ASN A 71 12.77 -17.94 -12.59
C ASN A 71 13.67 -18.16 -11.37
N GLY A 72 14.31 -19.34 -11.29
CA GLY A 72 15.09 -19.71 -10.12
C GLY A 72 14.27 -19.65 -8.83
N ASP A 73 14.80 -18.98 -7.81
CA ASP A 73 14.15 -18.75 -6.53
C ASP A 73 13.53 -17.35 -6.39
N ASP A 74 13.22 -16.70 -7.52
CA ASP A 74 12.55 -15.40 -7.52
C ASP A 74 11.10 -15.54 -7.03
N THR A 75 10.76 -14.71 -6.06
CA THR A 75 9.41 -14.64 -5.48
C THR A 75 8.91 -13.21 -5.50
N LYS A 76 7.59 -13.04 -5.69
CA LYS A 76 6.95 -11.73 -5.74
C LYS A 76 5.76 -11.68 -4.80
N CYS A 77 5.63 -10.58 -4.07
CA CYS A 77 4.50 -10.38 -3.18
C CYS A 77 3.25 -9.97 -3.96
N ALA A 78 2.10 -10.58 -3.66
CA ALA A 78 0.81 -10.25 -4.27
C ALA A 78 0.23 -8.89 -3.83
N TYR A 79 0.78 -8.27 -2.79
CA TYR A 79 0.23 -7.06 -2.15
C TYR A 79 1.09 -5.82 -2.38
N CYS A 80 2.42 -5.93 -2.26
CA CYS A 80 3.34 -4.82 -2.50
C CYS A 80 4.12 -4.93 -3.82
N ASN A 81 3.99 -6.04 -4.56
CA ASN A 81 4.78 -6.35 -5.75
C ASN A 81 6.30 -6.43 -5.52
N GLY A 82 6.76 -6.37 -4.26
CA GLY A 82 8.16 -6.54 -3.88
C GLY A 82 8.66 -7.92 -4.29
N VAL A 83 9.90 -7.95 -4.80
CA VAL A 83 10.55 -9.18 -5.27
C VAL A 83 11.70 -9.54 -4.33
N VAL A 84 11.73 -10.79 -3.87
CA VAL A 84 12.81 -11.37 -3.07
C VAL A 84 13.35 -12.58 -3.82
N ARG A 85 14.68 -12.73 -3.82
CA ARG A 85 15.45 -13.72 -4.56
C ARG A 85 16.68 -14.11 -3.74
N ALA A 86 17.39 -15.15 -4.18
CA ALA A 86 18.58 -15.65 -3.49
C ALA A 86 18.32 -15.94 -2.00
N TRP A 87 17.27 -16.71 -1.73
CA TRP A 87 16.90 -17.17 -0.40
C TRP A 87 18.04 -18.00 0.21
N GLU A 88 18.40 -17.69 1.44
CA GLU A 88 19.50 -18.33 2.17
C GLU A 88 18.95 -19.27 3.26
N PRO A 89 19.74 -20.29 3.68
CA PRO A 89 19.40 -21.07 4.85
C PRO A 89 19.16 -20.15 6.07
N ASN A 90 18.05 -20.37 6.78
CA ASN A 90 17.56 -19.60 7.93
C ASN A 90 16.79 -18.31 7.61
N ASP A 91 16.58 -17.96 6.34
CA ASP A 91 15.66 -16.88 6.00
C ASP A 91 14.22 -17.24 6.41
N ILE A 92 13.58 -16.31 7.11
CA ILE A 92 12.18 -16.43 7.49
C ILE A 92 11.36 -15.48 6.60
N PRO A 93 10.48 -15.99 5.72
CA PRO A 93 9.79 -15.15 4.74
C PRO A 93 9.03 -13.96 5.33
N ASP A 94 8.37 -14.12 6.47
CA ASP A 94 7.70 -13.01 7.18
C ASP A 94 8.70 -11.92 7.64
N VAL A 95 9.87 -12.34 8.14
CA VAL A 95 10.91 -11.43 8.65
C VAL A 95 11.55 -10.67 7.49
N GLU A 96 11.94 -11.38 6.42
CA GLU A 96 12.55 -10.76 5.25
C GLU A 96 11.55 -9.85 4.52
N HIS A 97 10.27 -10.23 4.45
CA HIS A 97 9.23 -9.38 3.88
C HIS A 97 9.09 -8.07 4.66
N ASN A 98 9.07 -8.12 6.00
CA ASN A 98 9.02 -6.91 6.83
C ASN A 98 10.32 -6.10 6.76
N ARG A 99 11.47 -6.77 6.63
CA ARG A 99 12.78 -6.12 6.55
C ARG A 99 12.93 -5.28 5.27
N TYR A 100 12.58 -5.85 4.11
CA TYR A 100 12.76 -5.18 2.82
C TYR A 100 11.55 -4.35 2.38
N PHE A 101 10.34 -4.73 2.80
CA PHE A 101 9.10 -4.04 2.43
C PHE A 101 8.23 -3.74 3.66
N PRO A 102 8.73 -2.97 4.65
CA PRO A 102 8.02 -2.70 5.91
C PRO A 102 6.68 -1.97 5.71
N THR A 103 6.51 -1.28 4.57
CA THR A 103 5.29 -0.55 4.21
C THR A 103 4.31 -1.39 3.39
N CYS A 104 4.60 -2.67 3.14
CA CYS A 104 3.68 -3.56 2.45
C CYS A 104 2.36 -3.67 3.25
N PRO A 105 1.18 -3.50 2.62
CA PRO A 105 -0.09 -3.61 3.33
C PRO A 105 -0.25 -4.94 4.06
N PHE A 106 0.13 -6.06 3.42
CA PHE A 106 0.09 -7.38 4.03
C PHE A 106 1.09 -7.53 5.18
N VAL A 107 2.26 -6.87 5.10
CA VAL A 107 3.19 -6.83 6.23
C VAL A 107 2.52 -6.15 7.42
N THR A 108 2.01 -4.94 7.21
CA THR A 108 1.44 -4.13 8.28
C THR A 108 0.20 -4.75 8.91
N SER A 109 -0.70 -5.32 8.11
CA SER A 109 -1.98 -5.85 8.58
C SER A 109 -1.92 -7.29 9.07
N THR A 110 -0.99 -8.10 8.56
CA THR A 110 -1.01 -9.57 8.75
C THR A 110 0.29 -10.10 9.34
N ILE A 111 1.45 -9.68 8.80
CA ILE A 111 2.75 -10.22 9.25
C ILE A 111 3.13 -9.66 10.62
N ILE A 112 3.05 -8.34 10.83
CA ILE A 112 3.43 -7.72 12.10
C ILE A 112 2.61 -8.29 13.28
N PRO A 113 1.26 -8.41 13.21
CA PRO A 113 0.49 -9.06 14.27
C PRO A 113 0.93 -10.50 14.54
N ARG A 114 1.09 -11.31 13.50
CA ARG A 114 1.54 -12.71 13.60
C ARG A 114 2.92 -12.85 14.27
N LEU A 115 3.88 -11.99 13.91
CA LEU A 115 5.19 -11.96 14.54
C LEU A 115 5.13 -11.55 16.02
N ARG A 116 4.15 -10.75 16.43
CA ARG A 116 3.94 -10.37 17.84
C ARG A 116 3.30 -11.49 18.65
N GLU A 117 2.34 -12.21 18.08
CA GLU A 117 1.71 -13.37 18.71
C GLU A 117 2.73 -14.47 19.02
N THR A 118 3.65 -14.76 18.10
CA THR A 118 4.73 -15.72 18.33
C THR A 118 5.65 -15.33 19.50
N ARG A 119 5.83 -14.03 19.77
CA ARG A 119 6.63 -13.53 20.91
C ARG A 119 5.88 -13.67 22.24
N ASN A 120 4.57 -13.43 22.23
CA ASN A 120 3.75 -13.51 23.45
C ASN A 120 3.54 -14.94 23.93
N SER A 121 3.59 -15.94 23.06
CA SER A 121 3.53 -17.37 23.45
C SER A 121 4.77 -17.86 24.22
N HIS A 122 5.86 -17.08 24.27
CA HIS A 122 7.10 -17.41 24.97
C HIS A 122 7.39 -16.52 26.19
N GLN A 123 6.42 -15.75 26.70
CA GLN A 123 6.64 -14.77 27.77
C GLN A 123 5.64 -14.82 28.94
N GLU A 124 5.46 -16.00 29.53
CA GLU A 124 5.31 -16.11 30.99
C GLU A 124 6.66 -16.57 31.56
N SER A 125 7.65 -15.67 31.61
CA SER A 125 8.77 -15.71 32.57
C SER A 125 9.73 -14.53 32.36
N SER A 126 9.86 -13.73 33.42
CA SER A 126 10.98 -12.83 33.75
C SER A 126 10.97 -11.40 33.17
N ASN A 127 10.52 -10.48 34.04
CA ASN A 127 10.94 -9.08 34.09
C ASN A 127 12.47 -8.93 33.99
N THR A 128 12.94 -7.91 33.25
CA THR A 128 13.91 -6.87 33.71
C THR A 128 14.56 -6.17 32.50
N PHE A 129 14.02 -5.02 32.07
CA PHE A 129 14.82 -4.04 31.31
C PHE A 129 15.32 -2.98 32.31
N LYS A 130 16.57 -3.14 32.78
CA LYS A 130 17.17 -2.26 33.80
C LYS A 130 17.64 -0.90 33.28
N ASN A 131 17.55 -0.62 31.97
CA ASN A 131 18.24 0.53 31.37
C ASN A 131 17.33 1.44 30.51
N VAL A 132 16.05 1.63 30.88
CA VAL A 132 15.22 2.66 30.24
C VAL A 132 14.62 3.57 31.31
N ASN A 133 15.22 4.74 31.51
CA ASN A 133 14.56 5.85 32.20
C ASN A 133 13.59 6.52 31.22
N ILE A 134 12.33 6.07 31.20
CA ILE A 134 11.25 6.84 30.57
C ILE A 134 10.96 8.01 31.50
N ILE A 135 11.58 9.16 31.22
CA ILE A 135 11.15 10.43 31.81
C ILE A 135 9.80 10.74 31.17
N LYS A 136 8.70 10.41 31.86
CA LYS A 136 7.38 10.93 31.53
C LYS A 136 7.33 12.40 31.91
N ASN A 137 7.96 13.26 31.10
CA ASN A 137 7.59 14.66 31.07
C ASN A 137 6.28 14.75 30.28
N SER A 138 5.16 14.76 30.98
CA SER A 138 3.96 15.41 30.45
C SER A 138 4.25 16.89 30.33
N VAL A 139 4.78 17.31 29.18
CA VAL A 139 4.69 18.69 28.75
C VAL A 139 3.33 18.86 28.10
N ASP A 140 2.38 19.29 28.93
CA ASP A 140 1.19 19.98 28.50
C ASP A 140 1.66 21.33 27.91
N GLY A 141 1.89 21.38 26.59
CA GLY A 141 2.60 22.50 25.99
C GLY A 141 2.54 22.51 24.47
N ASN A 142 1.59 23.30 23.98
CA ASN A 142 1.39 23.80 22.62
C ASN A 142 2.58 23.65 21.62
N LEU A 143 2.43 22.74 20.65
CA LEU A 143 3.40 22.47 19.56
C LEU A 143 3.46 23.55 18.46
N ASP A 144 2.57 24.55 18.50
CA ASP A 144 2.49 25.60 17.47
C ASP A 144 3.75 26.49 17.44
N GLU A 145 4.48 26.60 18.57
CA GLU A 145 5.71 27.41 18.70
C GLU A 145 6.93 26.78 18.00
N LEU A 146 6.89 25.49 17.68
CA LEU A 146 7.96 24.79 16.93
C LEU A 146 7.77 24.85 15.40
N GLY A 147 6.78 25.61 14.90
CA GLY A 147 6.46 25.67 13.47
C GLY A 147 5.89 24.36 12.91
N VAL A 148 5.53 23.41 13.78
CA VAL A 148 4.93 22.13 13.38
C VAL A 148 3.46 22.38 13.04
N GLN A 149 3.21 22.68 11.77
CA GLN A 149 1.85 22.73 11.25
C GLN A 149 1.18 21.37 11.48
N LYS A 150 0.10 21.34 12.27
CA LYS A 150 -0.79 20.17 12.36
C LYS A 150 -1.34 19.88 10.96
N HIS A 151 -0.67 19.00 10.22
CA HIS A 151 -1.22 18.49 8.98
C HIS A 151 -2.30 17.47 9.33
N ASN A 152 -3.56 17.79 9.03
CA ASN A 152 -4.59 16.77 9.03
C ASN A 152 -4.28 15.85 7.85
N GLY A 153 -3.96 14.58 8.12
CA GLY A 153 -3.68 13.59 7.09
C GLY A 153 -4.86 13.43 6.12
N PRO A 154 -4.64 12.79 4.95
CA PRO A 154 -5.69 12.57 3.98
C PRO A 154 -6.85 11.78 4.58
N LYS A 155 -8.08 12.25 4.36
CA LYS A 155 -9.29 11.58 4.86
C LYS A 155 -9.48 10.17 4.30
N ARG A 156 -8.95 9.90 3.11
CA ARG A 156 -9.05 8.63 2.39
C ARG A 156 -7.64 8.14 2.04
N THR A 157 -7.03 7.45 2.99
CA THR A 157 -5.66 6.90 2.87
C THR A 157 -5.57 5.78 1.84
N ASP A 158 -6.67 5.07 1.57
CA ASP A 158 -6.85 4.08 0.50
C ASP A 158 -6.60 4.67 -0.90
N TYR A 159 -6.88 5.96 -1.08
CA TYR A 159 -6.72 6.71 -2.32
C TYR A 159 -5.48 7.63 -2.32
N GLY A 160 -4.51 7.34 -1.46
CA GLY A 160 -3.30 8.14 -1.29
C GLY A 160 -2.34 8.16 -2.49
N THR A 161 -2.43 7.19 -3.41
CA THR A 161 -1.58 7.15 -4.62
C THR A 161 -2.39 7.45 -5.88
N VAL A 162 -1.74 8.00 -6.91
CA VAL A 162 -2.39 8.25 -8.22
C VAL A 162 -2.95 6.94 -8.79
N GLU A 163 -2.20 5.86 -8.64
CA GLU A 163 -2.57 4.53 -9.11
C GLU A 163 -3.79 3.95 -8.39
N SER A 164 -3.90 4.08 -7.05
CA SER A 164 -5.08 3.60 -6.35
C SER A 164 -6.34 4.39 -6.73
N ARG A 165 -6.16 5.68 -7.05
CA ARG A 165 -7.22 6.52 -7.63
C ARG A 165 -7.60 6.09 -9.04
N LEU A 166 -6.63 5.86 -9.92
CA LEU A 166 -6.87 5.37 -11.28
C LEU A 166 -7.71 4.08 -11.31
N ARG A 167 -7.39 3.12 -10.43
CA ARG A 167 -8.13 1.85 -10.33
C ARG A 167 -9.61 2.02 -9.98
N SER A 168 -9.99 3.11 -9.32
CA SER A 168 -11.39 3.37 -9.00
C SER A 168 -12.23 3.69 -10.23
N PHE A 169 -11.61 4.13 -11.34
CA PHE A 169 -12.28 4.51 -12.59
C PHE A 169 -12.58 3.33 -13.53
N SER A 170 -12.56 2.08 -13.04
CA SER A 170 -12.78 0.88 -13.86
C SER A 170 -14.13 0.86 -14.61
N SER A 171 -15.14 1.54 -14.09
CA SER A 171 -16.46 1.71 -14.70
C SER A 171 -16.76 3.17 -15.10
N TRP A 172 -15.74 4.00 -15.25
CA TRP A 172 -15.90 5.37 -15.73
C TRP A 172 -16.34 5.40 -17.19
N SER A 173 -17.31 6.26 -17.52
CA SER A 173 -17.83 6.33 -18.88
C SER A 173 -16.78 6.89 -19.85
N PRO A 174 -16.48 6.20 -20.97
CA PRO A 174 -15.57 6.71 -22.00
C PRO A 174 -16.15 7.90 -22.78
N GLN A 175 -17.43 8.24 -22.57
CA GLN A 175 -18.09 9.38 -23.22
C GLN A 175 -17.83 10.71 -22.49
N LEU A 176 -17.26 10.67 -21.30
CA LEU A 176 -16.86 11.86 -20.55
C LEU A 176 -15.47 12.30 -21.00
N ILE A 177 -15.30 13.61 -21.21
CA ILE A 177 -14.06 14.20 -21.74
C ILE A 177 -12.95 14.17 -20.70
N GLN A 178 -13.30 14.22 -19.42
CA GLN A 178 -12.36 14.12 -18.32
C GLN A 178 -11.82 12.70 -18.21
N THR A 179 -10.52 12.58 -18.45
CA THR A 179 -9.84 11.29 -18.38
C THR A 179 -9.62 10.88 -16.93
N PRO A 180 -9.72 9.57 -16.63
CA PRO A 180 -9.34 9.02 -15.33
C PRO A 180 -7.95 9.47 -14.86
N ASP A 181 -6.97 9.54 -15.78
CA ASP A 181 -5.61 10.03 -15.50
C ASP A 181 -5.60 11.46 -14.97
N LEU A 182 -6.32 12.36 -15.63
CA LEU A 182 -6.37 13.77 -15.24
C LEU A 182 -7.07 13.93 -13.88
N LEU A 183 -8.16 13.20 -13.66
CA LEU A 183 -8.90 13.21 -12.40
C LEU A 183 -8.05 12.64 -11.25
N ALA A 184 -7.39 11.50 -11.47
CA ALA A 184 -6.50 10.88 -10.49
C ALA A 184 -5.30 11.77 -10.15
N GLN A 185 -4.66 12.41 -11.14
CA GLN A 185 -3.58 13.38 -10.90
C GLN A 185 -4.07 14.62 -10.14
N ALA A 186 -5.32 15.04 -10.37
CA ALA A 186 -5.98 16.13 -9.64
C ALA A 186 -6.48 15.71 -8.23
N GLY A 187 -6.14 14.50 -7.78
CA GLY A 187 -6.42 14.00 -6.43
C GLY A 187 -7.80 13.36 -6.28
N PHE A 188 -8.46 12.99 -7.37
CA PHE A 188 -9.82 12.43 -7.34
C PHE A 188 -9.84 10.92 -7.53
N TYR A 189 -10.74 10.24 -6.82
CA TYR A 189 -11.14 8.86 -7.08
C TYR A 189 -12.64 8.82 -7.43
N TYR A 190 -13.06 7.82 -8.20
CA TYR A 190 -14.45 7.59 -8.61
C TYR A 190 -15.24 6.83 -7.54
N GLU A 191 -16.48 7.26 -7.27
CA GLU A 191 -17.36 6.59 -6.30
C GLU A 191 -18.12 5.39 -6.90
N GLY A 192 -18.07 5.19 -8.21
CA GLY A 192 -18.80 4.09 -8.87
C GLY A 192 -20.21 4.45 -9.33
N ILE A 193 -20.67 5.69 -9.13
CA ILE A 193 -22.03 6.13 -9.48
C ILE A 193 -21.99 7.41 -10.32
N GLY A 194 -22.45 7.30 -11.57
CA GLY A 194 -22.56 8.43 -12.49
C GLY A 194 -21.19 8.99 -12.89
N ASP A 195 -20.99 10.29 -12.71
CA ASP A 195 -19.73 10.99 -12.96
C ASP A 195 -19.10 11.55 -11.67
N GLN A 196 -19.51 10.99 -10.53
CA GLN A 196 -19.16 11.51 -9.21
C GLN A 196 -17.77 11.09 -8.77
N VAL A 197 -16.92 12.07 -8.47
CA VAL A 197 -15.57 11.84 -7.98
C VAL A 197 -15.32 12.56 -6.66
N ARG A 198 -14.41 12.04 -5.84
CA ARG A 198 -14.06 12.62 -4.53
C ARG A 198 -12.57 12.81 -4.36
N CYS A 199 -12.20 13.91 -3.71
CA CYS A 199 -10.81 14.16 -3.36
C CYS A 199 -10.37 13.25 -2.21
N PHE A 200 -9.28 12.51 -2.38
CA PHE A 200 -8.78 11.61 -1.33
C PHE A 200 -8.38 12.35 -0.03
N HIS A 201 -7.99 13.62 -0.15
CA HIS A 201 -7.45 14.37 0.98
C HIS A 201 -8.55 15.11 1.76
N CYS A 202 -9.40 15.88 1.08
CA CYS A 202 -10.45 16.68 1.72
C CYS A 202 -11.84 16.05 1.71
N ASP A 203 -12.02 14.93 0.99
CA ASP A 203 -13.28 14.23 0.73
C ASP A 203 -14.35 15.09 0.01
N GLY A 204 -13.92 16.17 -0.65
CA GLY A 204 -14.79 17.02 -1.45
C GLY A 204 -15.22 16.33 -2.74
N GLY A 205 -16.53 16.24 -2.97
CA GLY A 205 -17.11 15.63 -4.18
C GLY A 205 -17.35 16.62 -5.32
N LEU A 206 -17.12 16.17 -6.55
CA LEU A 206 -17.46 16.87 -7.80
C LEU A 206 -18.27 15.94 -8.70
N ARG A 207 -19.17 16.52 -9.49
CA ARG A 207 -20.07 15.84 -10.43
C ARG A 207 -20.60 16.82 -11.47
N HIS A 208 -21.34 16.32 -12.45
CA HIS A 208 -21.82 17.06 -13.61
C HIS A 208 -20.65 17.72 -14.32
N TRP A 209 -19.81 16.90 -14.94
CA TRP A 209 -18.62 17.35 -15.68
C TRP A 209 -19.02 17.83 -17.07
N ASP A 210 -18.70 19.09 -17.37
CA ASP A 210 -18.88 19.66 -18.70
C ASP A 210 -17.67 19.33 -19.60
N PRO A 211 -17.85 19.30 -20.93
CA PRO A 211 -16.75 19.11 -21.90
C PRO A 211 -15.51 19.99 -21.70
N ASP A 212 -15.68 21.19 -21.16
CA ASP A 212 -14.63 22.21 -21.01
C ASP A 212 -13.98 22.24 -19.60
N ASP A 213 -14.39 21.34 -18.70
CA ASP A 213 -13.97 21.30 -17.27
C ASP A 213 -12.64 20.62 -16.95
#